data_AF-A0A1A2YX26-F1
#
_entry.id   AF-A0A1A2YX26-F1
#
_cell.length_a   1.000
_cell.length_b   1.000
_cell.length_c   1.000
_cell.angle_alpha   90.00
_cell.angle_beta   90.00
_cell.angle_gamma   90.00
#
_symmetry.space_group_name_H-M   'P 1'
#
loop_
_entity.id
_entity.type
_entity.pdbx_description
1 polymer ?
#
loop_
_entity_poly.entity_id
_entity_poly.type
_entity_poly.pdbx_seq_one_letter_code
_entity_poly.pdbx_strand_id
1 'polypeptide(L)'
;MGLFTGLVLLPLAPVRGVVKVAEVIQRQVEQELHNPARTRRQLEELQEARERGDISPDEETKLQKQVLQTRVKPGTPEPPPPEED
;
A
#
# COMPACT_ATOMS: atom_id res chain seq x y z
N MET A 1 -22.62 33.56 -5.62
CA MET A 1 -22.47 32.77 -6.87
C MET A 1 -22.50 31.24 -6.67
N GLY A 2 -23.03 30.69 -5.57
CA GLY A 2 -23.02 29.22 -5.33
C GLY A 2 -24.29 28.49 -5.74
N LEU A 3 -25.46 29.13 -5.61
CA LEU A 3 -26.76 28.48 -5.79
C LEU A 3 -27.13 28.30 -7.27
N PHE A 4 -26.92 29.31 -8.11
CA PHE A 4 -27.16 29.20 -9.56
C PHE A 4 -26.27 28.14 -10.21
N THR A 5 -24.98 28.13 -9.88
CA THR A 5 -24.03 27.09 -10.31
C THR A 5 -24.44 25.71 -9.80
N GLY A 6 -24.93 25.62 -8.56
CA GLY A 6 -25.46 24.38 -7.99
C GLY A 6 -26.67 23.83 -8.75
N LEU A 7 -27.56 24.69 -9.25
CA LEU A 7 -28.73 24.29 -10.05
C LEU A 7 -28.32 23.80 -11.44
N VAL A 8 -27.40 24.50 -12.10
CA VAL A 8 -26.85 24.10 -13.42
C VAL A 8 -26.09 22.78 -13.32
N LEU A 9 -25.37 22.57 -12.23
CA LEU A 9 -24.60 21.34 -12.00
C LEU A 9 -25.37 20.28 -11.20
N LEU A 10 -26.66 20.49 -10.91
CA LEU A 10 -27.51 19.54 -10.19
C LEU A 10 -27.54 18.17 -10.89
N PRO A 11 -27.64 18.08 -12.23
CA PRO A 11 -27.53 16.79 -12.93
C PRO A 11 -26.19 16.07 -12.72
N LEU A 12 -25.11 16.81 -12.39
CA LEU A 12 -23.78 16.27 -12.07
C LEU A 12 -23.58 16.01 -10.57
N ALA A 13 -24.61 16.19 -9.73
CA ALA A 13 -24.54 15.83 -8.31
C ALA A 13 -24.13 14.36 -8.05
N PRO A 14 -24.56 13.36 -8.86
CA PRO A 14 -24.13 11.97 -8.67
C PRO A 14 -22.60 11.79 -8.80
N VAL A 15 -21.97 12.47 -9.76
CA VAL A 15 -20.50 12.41 -9.96
C VAL A 15 -19.77 12.92 -8.72
N ARG A 16 -20.25 14.01 -8.12
CA ARG A 16 -19.71 14.52 -6.85
C ARG A 16 -19.87 13.51 -5.70
N GLY A 17 -20.94 12.71 -5.71
CA GLY A 17 -21.12 11.61 -4.78
C GLY A 17 -20.00 10.57 -4.91
N VAL A 18 -19.70 10.14 -6.14
CA VAL A 18 -18.62 9.17 -6.41
C VAL A 18 -17.26 9.72 -5.98
N VAL A 19 -16.96 10.99 -6.28
CA VAL A 19 -15.70 11.63 -5.87
C VAL A 19 -15.54 11.60 -4.34
N LYS A 20 -16.59 11.91 -3.58
CA LYS A 20 -16.54 11.82 -2.11
C LYS A 20 -16.29 10.41 -1.60
N VAL A 21 -16.86 9.40 -2.24
CA VAL A 21 -16.58 7.99 -1.90
C VAL A 21 -15.12 7.65 -2.21
N ALA A 22 -14.62 8.06 -3.37
CA ALA A 22 -13.23 7.86 -3.74
C ALA A 22 -12.26 8.51 -2.74
N GLU A 23 -12.57 9.72 -2.25
CA GLU A 23 -11.78 10.38 -1.21
C GLU A 23 -11.77 9.59 0.12
N VAL A 24 -12.89 8.98 0.50
CA VAL A 24 -12.96 8.11 1.70
C VAL A 24 -12.07 6.88 1.51
N ILE A 25 -12.18 6.22 0.36
CA ILE A 25 -11.36 5.05 0.01
C ILE A 25 -9.88 5.44 0.02
N GLN A 26 -9.52 6.55 -0.61
CA GLN A 26 -8.15 7.04 -0.65
C GLN A 26 -7.60 7.26 0.76
N ARG A 27 -8.35 7.91 1.66
CA ARG A 27 -7.93 8.09 3.05
C ARG A 27 -7.74 6.76 3.78
N GLN A 28 -8.62 5.79 3.57
CA GLN A 28 -8.51 4.46 4.19
C GLN A 28 -7.26 3.71 3.67
N VAL A 29 -7.03 3.76 2.35
CA VAL A 29 -5.86 3.15 1.72
C VAL A 29 -4.58 3.79 2.25
N GLU A 30 -4.53 5.11 2.36
CA GLU A 30 -3.37 5.82 2.91
C GLU A 30 -3.06 5.37 4.34
N GLN A 31 -4.09 5.25 5.18
CA GLN A 31 -3.94 4.76 6.55
C GLN A 31 -3.46 3.31 6.61
N GLU A 32 -4.00 2.43 5.77
CA GLU A 32 -3.62 1.01 5.72
C GLU A 32 -2.20 0.83 5.16
N LEU A 33 -1.84 1.57 4.10
CA LEU A 33 -0.50 1.53 3.50
C LEU A 33 0.57 2.02 4.46
N HIS A 34 0.27 3.02 5.30
CA HIS A 34 1.19 3.56 6.29
C HIS A 34 1.09 2.90 7.66
N ASN A 35 0.30 1.83 7.80
CA ASN A 35 0.12 1.16 9.09
C ASN A 35 1.34 0.31 9.46
N PRO A 36 2.08 0.62 10.55
CA PRO A 36 3.25 -0.16 10.97
C PRO A 36 2.88 -1.59 11.41
N ALA A 37 1.61 -1.85 11.78
CA ALA A 37 1.15 -3.18 12.18
C ALA A 37 1.18 -4.19 11.03
N ARG A 38 1.02 -3.75 9.77
CA ARG A 38 1.12 -4.61 8.58
C ARG A 38 2.50 -5.24 8.46
N THR A 39 3.55 -4.44 8.62
CA THR A 39 4.94 -4.92 8.55
C THR A 39 5.23 -5.88 9.71
N ARG A 40 4.73 -5.60 10.91
CA ARG A 40 4.90 -6.49 12.07
C ARG A 40 4.29 -7.87 11.81
N ARG A 41 3.06 -7.93 11.31
CA ARG A 41 2.39 -9.20 10.96
C ARG A 41 3.15 -9.98 9.88
N GLN A 42 3.66 -9.30 8.85
CA GLN A 42 4.46 -9.95 7.81
C GLN A 42 5.76 -10.55 8.37
N LEU A 43 6.39 -9.90 9.34
CA LEU A 43 7.58 -10.44 10.01
C LEU A 43 7.22 -11.61 10.94
N GLU A 44 6.08 -11.55 11.64
CA GLU A 44 5.56 -12.66 12.44
C GLU A 44 5.26 -13.90 11.57
N GLU A 45 4.65 -13.73 10.40
CA GLU A 45 4.39 -14.82 9.43
C GLU A 45 5.69 -15.49 8.95
N LEU A 46 6.75 -14.70 8.72
CA LEU A 46 8.07 -15.23 8.35
C LEU A 46 8.71 -16.01 9.51
N GLN A 47 8.62 -15.51 10.73
CA GLN A 47 9.11 -16.20 11.93
C GLN A 47 8.36 -17.53 12.13
N GLU A 48 7.04 -17.54 11.98
CA GLU A 48 6.25 -18.77 12.07
C GLU A 48 6.62 -19.77 10.97
N ALA A 49 6.86 -19.30 9.73
CA ALA A 49 7.32 -20.16 8.64
C ALA A 49 8.67 -20.81 8.95
N ARG A 50 9.58 -20.07 9.58
CA ARG A 50 10.88 -20.59 10.03
C ARG A 50 10.70 -21.60 11.17
N GLU A 51 9.82 -21.35 12.13
CA GLU A 51 9.51 -22.28 13.22
C GLU A 51 8.90 -23.60 12.73
N ARG A 52 8.10 -23.56 11.65
CA ARG A 52 7.59 -24.76 10.96
C ARG A 52 8.65 -25.47 10.11
N GLY A 53 9.80 -24.84 9.89
CA GLY A 53 10.86 -25.35 9.02
C GLY A 53 10.56 -25.18 7.52
N ASP A 54 9.59 -24.35 7.16
CA ASP A 54 9.23 -24.06 5.76
C ASP A 54 10.30 -23.21 5.06
N ILE A 55 11.07 -22.43 5.83
CA ILE A 55 12.16 -21.57 5.34
C ILE A 55 13.41 -21.72 6.21
N SER A 56 14.59 -21.63 5.59
CA SER A 56 15.87 -21.62 6.31
C SER A 56 16.16 -20.26 6.95
N PRO A 57 17.07 -20.18 7.94
CA PRO A 57 17.45 -18.90 8.59
C PRO A 57 18.04 -17.86 7.62
N ASP A 58 18.76 -18.32 6.60
CA ASP A 58 19.34 -17.44 5.58
C ASP A 58 18.27 -16.88 4.64
N GLU A 59 17.26 -17.69 4.30
CA GLU A 59 16.10 -17.26 3.51
C GLU A 59 15.22 -16.30 4.30
N GLU A 60 14.96 -16.57 5.58
CA GLU A 60 14.23 -15.67 6.47
C GLU A 60 14.87 -14.28 6.49
N THR A 61 16.20 -14.21 6.70
CA THR A 61 16.94 -12.95 6.76
C THR A 61 16.82 -12.15 5.45
N LYS A 62 16.83 -12.83 4.30
CA LYS A 62 16.65 -12.18 2.98
C LYS A 62 15.23 -11.63 2.83
N LEU A 63 14.22 -12.41 3.19
CA LEU A 63 12.80 -12.01 3.09
C LEU A 63 12.48 -10.84 4.03
N GLN A 64 12.97 -10.86 5.28
CA GLN A 64 12.80 -9.75 6.22
C GLN A 64 13.44 -8.45 5.68
N LYS A 65 14.64 -8.52 5.11
CA LYS A 65 15.30 -7.36 4.48
C LYS A 65 14.49 -6.81 3.32
N GLN A 66 13.91 -7.67 2.48
CA GLN A 66 13.08 -7.25 1.37
C GLN A 66 11.81 -6.51 1.85
N VAL A 67 11.12 -7.07 2.84
CA VAL A 67 9.94 -6.45 3.47
C VAL A 67 10.27 -5.06 4.02
N LEU A 68 11.42 -4.90 4.68
CA LEU A 68 11.87 -3.62 5.20
C LEU A 68 12.27 -2.62 4.10
N GLN A 69 12.96 -3.06 3.04
CA GLN A 69 13.36 -2.20 1.92
C GLN A 69 12.16 -1.62 1.17
N THR A 70 11.13 -2.44 0.90
CA THR A 70 9.90 -1.99 0.24
C THR A 70 9.16 -0.90 1.04
N ARG A 71 9.26 -0.92 2.38
CA ARG A 71 8.62 0.07 3.26
C ARG A 71 9.42 1.36 3.45
N VAL A 72 10.75 1.30 3.32
CA VAL A 72 11.64 2.46 3.43
C VAL A 72 11.69 3.28 2.13
N LYS A 73 11.42 2.67 0.96
CA LYS A 73 11.35 3.36 -0.35
C LYS A 73 9.91 3.38 -0.93
N PRO A 74 8.93 4.06 -0.33
CA PRO A 74 7.68 4.31 -1.05
C PRO A 74 7.93 5.44 -2.07
N GLY A 75 8.33 5.11 -3.30
CA GLY A 75 8.35 6.09 -4.41
C GLY A 75 9.50 6.05 -5.42
N THR A 76 10.43 5.09 -5.38
CA THR A 76 11.46 4.97 -6.44
C THR A 76 11.31 3.64 -7.14
N PRO A 77 10.90 3.60 -8.43
CA PRO A 77 11.03 2.41 -9.25
C PRO A 77 12.51 2.05 -9.29
N GLU A 78 12.85 0.88 -8.76
CA GLU A 78 14.18 0.32 -8.86
C GLU A 78 14.41 -0.05 -10.34
N PRO A 79 15.46 0.48 -10.99
CA PRO A 79 15.78 0.05 -12.35
C PRO A 79 16.09 -1.46 -12.33
N PRO A 80 15.70 -2.19 -13.39
CA PRO A 80 15.92 -3.64 -13.45
C PRO A 80 17.40 -3.97 -13.25
N PRO A 81 17.71 -5.12 -12.63
CA PRO A 81 19.10 -5.56 -12.46
C PRO A 81 19.78 -5.64 -13.83
N PRO A 82 21.08 -5.30 -13.94
CA PRO A 82 21.80 -5.45 -15.19
C PRO A 82 21.74 -6.93 -15.60
N GLU A 83 21.24 -7.17 -16.80
CA GLU A 83 21.38 -8.46 -17.48
C GLU A 83 22.88 -8.68 -17.66
N GLU A 84 23.43 -9.63 -16.90
CA GLU A 84 24.81 -10.10 -17.08
C GLU A 84 24.84 -10.99 -18.34
N ASP A 85 25.38 -10.44 -19.44
CA ASP A 85 25.81 -11.18 -20.65
C ASP A 85 27.07 -12.02 -20.39
#